data_AF-A0A1M5DZ35-F1
#
_entry.id   AF-A0A1M5DZ35-F1
#
_cell.length_a   1.000
_cell.length_b   1.000
_cell.length_c   1.000
_cell.angle_alpha   90.00
_cell.angle_beta   90.00
_cell.angle_gamma   90.00
#
_symmetry.space_group_name_H-M   'P 1'
#
loop_
_entity.id
_entity.type
_entity.pdbx_description
1 polymer ?
#
loop_
_entity_poly.entity_id
_entity_poly.type
_entity_poly.pdbx_seq_one_letter_code
_entity_poly.pdbx_strand_id
1 'polypeptide(L)'
;MWVQPCSFSCKRFLILLFLCCGLVPAFAGHIAGGELSYSFGGITNGSYQYAVTLKLYRLCNADKAFNNSVVVAIFNKSDNSRVSNHTVARTKTETISLTNPNPCITNPPAVCYQVAYYRNWVTRF
;
A
#
# COMPACT_ATOMS: atom_id res chain seq x y z
N MET A 1 53.19 5.48 -29.87
CA MET A 1 52.08 5.32 -28.91
C MET A 1 51.27 6.62 -28.95
N TRP A 2 50.26 6.69 -29.83
CA TRP A 2 49.49 7.90 -30.07
C TRP A 2 48.29 7.93 -29.13
N VAL A 3 48.33 8.78 -28.10
CA VAL A 3 47.14 9.16 -27.35
C VAL A 3 46.34 10.15 -28.20
N GLN A 4 45.17 9.72 -28.67
CA GLN A 4 44.23 10.55 -29.40
C GLN A 4 43.59 11.56 -28.43
N PRO A 5 43.52 12.88 -28.74
CA PRO A 5 42.83 13.85 -27.90
C PRO A 5 41.31 13.68 -28.07
N CYS A 6 40.61 13.47 -26.96
CA CYS A 6 39.18 13.27 -26.95
C CYS A 6 38.46 14.60 -27.22
N SER A 7 38.08 14.87 -28.48
CA SER A 7 37.16 15.96 -28.82
C SER A 7 35.74 15.57 -28.43
N PHE A 8 35.41 15.69 -27.14
CA PHE A 8 34.03 15.58 -26.68
C PHE A 8 33.25 16.80 -27.17
N SER A 9 32.52 16.66 -28.27
CA SER A 9 31.55 17.66 -28.74
C SER A 9 30.67 18.11 -27.57
N CYS A 10 30.64 19.42 -27.28
CA CYS A 10 29.93 20.05 -26.15
C CYS A 10 28.47 19.57 -26.02
N LYS A 11 27.81 19.25 -27.15
CA LYS A 11 26.46 18.70 -27.19
C LYS A 11 26.33 17.30 -26.55
N ARG A 12 27.34 16.43 -26.71
CA ARG A 12 27.36 15.09 -26.11
C ARG A 12 27.60 15.15 -24.61
N PHE A 13 28.41 16.11 -24.15
CA PHE A 13 28.65 16.37 -22.73
C PHE A 13 27.37 16.82 -22.02
N LEU A 14 26.59 17.73 -22.63
CA LEU A 14 25.32 18.20 -22.07
C LEU A 14 24.27 17.08 -21.94
N ILE A 15 24.21 16.15 -22.91
CA ILE A 15 23.30 15.00 -22.85
C ILE A 15 23.70 14.05 -21.72
N LEU A 16 25.00 13.78 -21.54
CA LEU A 16 25.50 12.93 -20.46
C LEU A 16 25.24 13.57 -19.08
N LEU A 17 25.42 14.88 -18.96
CA LEU A 17 25.10 15.64 -17.75
C LEU A 17 23.60 15.55 -17.42
N PHE A 18 22.74 15.73 -18.42
CA PHE A 18 21.29 15.60 -18.25
C PHE A 18 20.86 14.18 -17.83
N LEU A 19 21.42 13.13 -18.44
CA LEU A 19 21.15 11.75 -18.04
C LEU A 19 21.62 11.45 -16.62
N CYS A 20 22.81 11.95 -16.24
CA CYS A 20 23.38 11.71 -14.92
C CYS A 20 22.57 12.43 -13.83
N CYS A 21 22.10 13.65 -14.09
CA CYS A 21 21.21 14.38 -13.18
C CYS A 21 19.80 13.76 -13.06
N GLY A 22 19.39 12.88 -13.97
CA GLY A 22 18.09 12.20 -13.93
C GLY A 22 18.04 10.95 -13.03
N LEU A 23 19.17 10.50 -12.48
CA LEU A 23 19.26 9.30 -11.65
C LEU A 23 18.78 9.59 -10.22
N VAL A 24 17.46 9.64 -10.03
CA VAL A 24 16.85 9.72 -8.70
C VAL A 24 16.54 8.31 -8.16
N PRO A 25 16.85 8.02 -6.87
CA PRO A 25 16.52 6.72 -6.29
C PRO A 25 15.00 6.56 -6.14
N ALA A 26 14.48 5.43 -6.61
CA ALA A 26 13.07 5.06 -6.45
C ALA A 26 12.93 4.12 -5.25
N PHE A 27 12.10 4.51 -4.27
CA PHE A 27 11.79 3.70 -3.10
C PHE A 27 10.36 3.18 -3.17
N ALA A 28 10.19 1.87 -2.97
CA ALA A 28 8.88 1.22 -2.89
C ALA A 28 8.71 0.56 -1.51
N GLY A 29 7.51 0.67 -0.94
CA GLY A 29 7.13 -0.10 0.25
C GLY A 29 6.28 -1.30 -0.17
N HIS A 30 6.64 -2.48 0.31
CA HIS A 30 5.85 -3.69 0.07
C HIS A 30 4.75 -3.82 1.13
N ILE A 31 3.50 -3.95 0.68
CA ILE A 31 2.40 -4.40 1.53
C ILE A 31 2.41 -5.92 1.52
N ALA A 32 2.67 -6.52 2.68
CA ALA A 32 2.77 -7.98 2.83
C ALA A 32 1.41 -8.67 2.65
N GLY A 33 0.32 -7.97 2.99
CA GLY A 33 -1.03 -8.49 2.81
C GLY A 33 -2.09 -7.53 3.32
N GLY A 34 -3.35 -7.96 3.24
CA GLY A 34 -4.49 -7.21 3.75
C GLY A 34 -5.67 -8.10 4.07
N GLU A 35 -6.52 -7.63 4.99
CA GLU A 35 -7.79 -8.26 5.34
C GLU A 35 -8.90 -7.22 5.13
N LEU A 36 -9.88 -7.54 4.29
CA LEU A 36 -11.08 -6.74 4.12
C LEU A 36 -12.27 -7.47 4.73
N SER A 37 -12.91 -6.85 5.71
CA SER A 37 -14.12 -7.37 6.35
C SER A 37 -15.22 -6.32 6.35
N TYR A 38 -16.47 -6.77 6.36
CA TYR A 38 -17.63 -5.92 6.50
C TYR A 38 -18.63 -6.55 7.45
N SER A 39 -19.28 -5.73 8.27
CA SER A 39 -20.31 -6.17 9.21
C SER A 39 -21.57 -5.33 9.03
N PHE A 40 -22.73 -5.98 9.04
CA PHE A 40 -24.01 -5.30 8.99
C PHE A 40 -24.24 -4.51 10.27
N GLY A 41 -24.56 -3.21 10.15
CA GLY A 41 -24.81 -2.31 11.28
C GLY A 41 -26.26 -1.91 11.49
N GLY A 42 -27.16 -2.30 10.59
CA GLY A 42 -28.58 -1.97 10.68
C GLY A 42 -29.09 -1.19 9.47
N ILE A 43 -30.30 -0.65 9.61
CA ILE A 43 -30.98 0.15 8.59
C ILE A 43 -31.19 1.55 9.15
N THR A 44 -30.84 2.57 8.36
CA THR A 44 -31.06 3.97 8.72
C THR A 44 -31.68 4.68 7.53
N ASN A 45 -32.82 5.36 7.73
CA ASN A 45 -33.55 6.04 6.67
C ASN A 45 -33.84 5.13 5.46
N GLY A 46 -34.20 3.87 5.71
CA GLY A 46 -34.48 2.88 4.67
C GLY A 46 -33.26 2.35 3.90
N SER A 47 -32.04 2.76 4.27
CA SER A 47 -30.80 2.28 3.65
C SER A 47 -30.03 1.34 4.58
N TYR A 48 -29.50 0.24 4.03
CA TYR A 48 -28.64 -0.68 4.77
C TYR A 48 -27.28 -0.03 5.06
N GLN A 49 -26.84 -0.14 6.31
CA GLN A 49 -25.54 0.34 6.77
C GLN A 49 -24.59 -0.82 7.00
N TYR A 50 -23.37 -0.70 6.47
CA TYR A 50 -22.30 -1.67 6.70
C TYR A 50 -21.05 -0.95 7.19
N ALA A 51 -20.44 -1.50 8.24
CA ALA A 51 -19.13 -1.08 8.68
C ALA A 51 -18.08 -1.87 7.89
N VAL A 52 -17.34 -1.18 7.04
CA VAL A 52 -16.24 -1.77 6.26
C VAL A 52 -14.94 -1.52 7.00
N THR A 53 -14.16 -2.56 7.20
CA THR A 53 -12.84 -2.52 7.85
C THR A 53 -11.80 -3.15 6.93
N LEU A 54 -10.81 -2.36 6.53
CA LEU A 54 -9.61 -2.83 5.84
C LEU A 54 -8.42 -2.76 6.80
N LYS A 55 -7.71 -3.88 6.94
CA LYS A 55 -6.41 -3.96 7.61
C LYS A 55 -5.34 -4.19 6.56
N LEU A 56 -4.27 -3.40 6.58
CA LEU A 56 -3.10 -3.58 5.71
C LEU A 56 -1.88 -3.93 6.55
N TYR A 57 -1.16 -4.97 6.16
CA TYR A 57 0.01 -5.51 6.85
C TYR A 57 1.28 -5.18 6.07
N ARG A 58 2.32 -4.74 6.76
CA ARG A 58 3.66 -4.53 6.20
C ARG A 58 4.72 -4.89 7.21
N LEU A 59 5.96 -5.13 6.76
CA LEU A 59 7.07 -5.35 7.69
C LEU A 59 7.43 -4.07 8.47
N CYS A 60 7.91 -4.24 9.70
CA CYS A 60 8.25 -3.11 10.57
C CYS A 60 9.38 -2.21 10.05
N ASN A 61 10.27 -2.76 9.21
CA ASN A 61 11.38 -2.07 8.57
C ASN A 61 11.02 -1.49 7.19
N ALA A 62 9.75 -1.23 6.92
CA ALA A 62 9.33 -0.63 5.65
C ALA A 62 9.66 0.87 5.60
N ASP A 63 10.35 1.30 4.54
CA ASP A 63 10.77 2.70 4.36
C ASP A 63 9.61 3.67 4.07
N LYS A 64 8.50 3.17 3.50
CA LYS A 64 7.33 3.98 3.14
C LYS A 64 6.26 3.88 4.21
N ALA A 65 5.70 5.02 4.63
CA ALA A 65 4.53 5.10 5.50
C ALA A 65 3.25 4.62 4.81
N PHE A 66 2.27 4.14 5.58
CA PHE A 66 0.94 3.85 5.08
C PHE A 66 0.26 5.14 4.59
N ASN A 67 -0.61 5.04 3.58
CA ASN A 67 -1.42 6.16 3.15
C ASN A 67 -2.38 6.61 4.26
N ASN A 68 -2.63 7.91 4.38
CA ASN A 68 -3.61 8.44 5.35
C ASN A 68 -5.05 8.06 4.99
N SER A 69 -5.33 7.80 3.71
CA SER A 69 -6.61 7.32 3.23
C SER A 69 -6.41 6.32 2.09
N VAL A 70 -7.42 5.47 1.90
CA VAL A 70 -7.49 4.44 0.85
C VAL A 70 -8.86 4.51 0.19
N VAL A 71 -8.94 4.10 -1.07
CA VAL A 71 -10.21 4.02 -1.79
C VAL A 71 -10.71 2.58 -1.78
N VAL A 72 -11.90 2.37 -1.22
CA VAL A 72 -12.63 1.10 -1.28
C VAL A 72 -13.73 1.26 -2.34
N ALA A 73 -13.68 0.44 -3.38
CA ALA A 73 -14.69 0.42 -4.43
C ALA A 73 -15.72 -0.67 -4.16
N ILE A 74 -17.00 -0.36 -4.40
CA ILE A 74 -18.12 -1.29 -4.27
C ILE A 74 -18.60 -1.65 -5.66
N PHE A 75 -18.86 -2.93 -5.87
CA PHE A 75 -19.31 -3.48 -7.15
C PHE A 75 -20.64 -4.20 -6.96
N ASN A 76 -21.50 -4.11 -7.96
CA ASN A 76 -22.74 -4.84 -8.00
C ASN A 76 -22.45 -6.30 -8.38
N LYS A 77 -22.97 -7.24 -7.60
CA LYS A 77 -22.76 -8.68 -7.82
C LYS A 77 -23.42 -9.19 -9.11
N SER A 78 -24.50 -8.58 -9.58
CA SER A 78 -25.23 -9.08 -10.76
C SER A 78 -24.47 -8.88 -12.06
N ASP A 79 -23.73 -7.77 -12.19
CA ASP A 79 -23.10 -7.35 -13.44
C ASP A 79 -21.63 -6.93 -13.29
N ASN A 80 -21.06 -7.00 -12.08
CA ASN A 80 -19.72 -6.53 -11.74
C ASN A 80 -19.48 -5.03 -12.06
N SER A 81 -20.55 -4.25 -12.24
CA SER A 81 -20.44 -2.81 -12.44
C SER A 81 -20.00 -2.12 -11.14
N ARG A 82 -19.20 -1.06 -11.27
CA ARG A 82 -18.75 -0.26 -10.12
C ARG A 82 -19.89 0.65 -9.66
N VAL A 83 -20.34 0.45 -8.43
CA VAL A 83 -21.44 1.20 -7.81
C VAL A 83 -20.94 2.51 -7.22
N SER A 84 -19.86 2.45 -6.43
CA SER A 84 -19.37 3.62 -5.70
C SER A 84 -17.90 3.48 -5.27
N ASN A 85 -17.33 4.61 -4.85
CA ASN A 85 -16.03 4.68 -4.20
C ASN A 85 -16.17 5.35 -2.86
N HIS A 86 -15.53 4.77 -1.86
CA HIS A 86 -15.47 5.32 -0.52
C HIS A 86 -14.01 5.55 -0.16
N THR A 87 -13.65 6.81 0.05
CA THR A 87 -12.37 7.16 0.63
C THR A 87 -12.45 6.92 2.14
N VAL A 88 -11.66 5.98 2.63
CA VAL A 88 -11.62 5.57 4.03
C VAL A 88 -10.34 6.08 4.65
N ALA A 89 -10.44 6.86 5.72
CA ALA A 89 -9.28 7.35 6.46
C ALA A 89 -8.71 6.26 7.37
N ARG A 90 -7.39 6.30 7.58
CA ARG A 90 -6.70 5.45 8.54
C ARG A 90 -7.11 5.86 9.96
N THR A 91 -7.63 4.92 10.73
CA THR A 91 -8.06 5.15 12.11
C THR A 91 -6.93 4.91 13.12
N LYS A 92 -6.12 3.87 12.92
CA LYS A 92 -4.94 3.58 13.75
C LYS A 92 -3.88 2.80 13.00
N THR A 93 -2.68 2.79 13.56
CA THR A 93 -1.60 1.87 13.19
C THR A 93 -1.12 1.18 14.46
N GLU A 94 -0.86 -0.12 14.40
CA GLU A 94 -0.27 -0.87 15.50
C GLU A 94 0.86 -1.77 15.01
N THR A 95 1.74 -2.17 15.91
CA THR A 95 2.81 -3.12 15.62
C THR A 95 2.48 -4.44 16.29
N ILE A 96 2.49 -5.53 15.52
CA ILE A 96 2.31 -6.88 15.99
C ILE A 96 3.58 -7.68 15.73
N SER A 97 3.93 -8.55 16.66
CA SER A 97 5.01 -9.52 16.50
C SER A 97 4.43 -10.93 16.54
N LEU A 98 4.89 -11.80 15.64
CA LEU A 98 4.56 -13.21 15.68
C LEU A 98 5.45 -13.87 16.74
N THR A 99 4.95 -13.96 17.97
CA THR A 99 5.66 -14.57 19.11
C THR A 99 5.41 -16.07 19.23
N ASN A 100 4.35 -16.60 18.60
CA ASN A 100 4.02 -18.02 18.62
C ASN A 100 4.03 -18.62 17.20
N PRO A 101 5.21 -18.94 16.65
CA PRO A 101 5.33 -19.57 15.35
C PRO A 101 4.74 -20.98 15.37
N ASN A 102 4.19 -21.42 14.23
CA ASN A 102 3.61 -22.75 14.08
C ASN A 102 4.65 -23.83 14.50
N PRO A 103 4.29 -24.81 15.36
CA PRO A 103 5.20 -25.86 15.82
C PRO A 103 5.82 -26.69 14.69
N CYS A 104 5.25 -26.66 13.48
CA CYS A 104 5.80 -27.31 12.30
C CYS A 104 6.98 -26.57 11.65
N ILE A 105 7.28 -25.32 12.04
CA ILE A 105 8.39 -24.53 11.50
C ILE A 105 9.62 -24.72 12.39
N THR A 106 10.60 -25.47 11.90
CA THR A 106 11.92 -25.55 12.54
C THR A 106 12.68 -24.24 12.33
N ASN A 107 13.12 -23.61 13.44
CA ASN A 107 13.84 -22.32 13.46
C ASN A 107 13.05 -21.14 12.84
N PRO A 108 11.93 -20.75 13.47
CA PRO A 108 11.11 -19.66 12.97
C PRO A 108 11.85 -18.31 13.12
N PRO A 109 11.92 -17.49 12.07
CA PRO A 109 12.47 -16.14 12.17
C PRO A 109 11.54 -15.25 12.99
N ALA A 110 12.10 -14.24 13.67
CA ALA A 110 11.32 -13.21 14.34
C ALA A 110 10.61 -12.34 13.27
N VAL A 111 9.29 -12.44 13.17
CA VAL A 111 8.48 -11.67 12.21
C VAL A 111 7.76 -10.54 12.92
N CYS A 112 7.99 -9.31 12.45
CA CYS A 112 7.35 -8.09 12.93
C CYS A 112 6.54 -7.46 11.80
N TYR A 113 5.26 -7.20 12.07
CA TYR A 113 4.37 -6.48 11.17
C TYR A 113 3.85 -5.19 11.79
N GLN A 114 3.70 -4.16 10.97
CA GLN A 114 2.85 -3.02 11.26
C GLN A 114 1.53 -3.19 10.52
N VAL A 115 0.43 -2.87 11.21
CA VAL A 115 -0.93 -3.01 10.71
C VAL A 115 -1.62 -1.66 10.71
N ALA A 116 -2.06 -1.18 9.55
CA ALA A 116 -2.89 0.01 9.43
C ALA A 116 -4.37 -0.38 9.32
N TYR A 117 -5.21 0.29 10.10
CA TYR A 117 -6.65 0.08 10.14
C TYR A 117 -7.36 1.22 9.43
N TYR A 118 -8.28 0.86 8.54
CA TYR A 118 -9.13 1.78 7.80
C TYR A 118 -10.57 1.34 8.01
N ARG A 119 -11.37 2.15 8.71
CA ARG A 119 -12.75 1.81 9.06
C ARG A 119 -13.68 2.96 8.74
N ASN A 120 -14.75 2.70 8.01
CA ASN A 120 -15.81 3.66 7.80
C ASN A 120 -17.17 2.97 7.63
N TRP A 121 -18.23 3.73 7.85
CA TRP A 121 -19.60 3.35 7.52
C TRP A 121 -19.89 3.63 6.05
N VAL A 122 -20.55 2.69 5.41
CA VAL A 122 -21.07 2.85 4.05
C VAL A 122 -22.58 2.68 4.05
N THR A 123 -23.27 3.65 3.46
CA THR A 123 -24.73 3.74 3.38
C THR A 123 -25.17 3.72 1.92
N ARG A 124 -25.26 2.53 1.33
CA ARG A 124 -25.96 2.21 0.07
C ARG A 124 -25.57 0.81 -0.38
N PHE A 125 -26.54 -0.09 -0.37
CA PHE A 125 -26.57 -1.31 -1.19
C PHE A 125 -27.97 -1.40 -1.78
#